data_AF-A0A7C5JNK1-F1
#
_entry.id   AF-A0A7C5JNK1-F1
#
_cell.length_a   1.000
_cell.length_b   1.000
_cell.length_c   1.000
_cell.angle_alpha   90.00
_cell.angle_beta   90.00
_cell.angle_gamma   90.00
#
_symmetry.space_group_name_H-M   'P 1'
#
loop_
_entity.id
_entity.type
_entity.pdbx_description
1 polymer ?
#
loop_
_entity_poly.entity_id
_entity_poly.type
_entity_poly.pdbx_seq_one_letter_code
_entity_poly.pdbx_strand_id
1 'polypeptide(L)'
;MKIAKMMIVIVSAVVMFGCVSPQSVTVSGTALLIPNRYTIVELAFNIREFRPVELLIFDSARTNLYVWNTQERKWLKTTAEDINLIPEVELNKIIVIGPERDIPNTCVNSLKKPGVQVERIDSYDFKTLFNELNRHFKFSLSEWEFFAKTYEL
;
A
#
# COMPACT_ATOMS: atom_id res chain seq x y z
N MET A 1 -77.79 0.92 18.83
CA MET A 1 -76.55 0.15 18.65
C MET A 1 -75.87 0.63 17.36
N LYS A 2 -74.84 1.48 17.46
CA LYS A 2 -74.17 2.09 16.29
C LYS A 2 -72.82 1.38 16.11
N ILE A 3 -72.64 0.72 14.96
CA ILE A 3 -71.41 0.00 14.61
C ILE A 3 -70.46 1.01 13.95
N ALA A 4 -69.37 1.35 14.64
CA ALA A 4 -68.34 2.22 14.11
C ALA A 4 -67.54 1.48 13.02
N LYS A 5 -67.52 2.05 11.80
CA LYS A 5 -66.65 1.60 10.70
C LYS A 5 -65.22 2.00 11.02
N MET A 6 -64.37 1.01 11.28
CA MET A 6 -62.94 1.16 11.50
C MET A 6 -62.23 1.16 10.13
N MET A 7 -61.72 2.32 9.73
CA MET A 7 -61.06 2.54 8.44
C MET A 7 -59.56 2.29 8.61
N ILE A 8 -59.07 1.17 8.06
CA ILE A 8 -57.64 0.81 8.07
C ILE A 8 -56.97 1.57 6.93
N VAL A 9 -56.07 2.50 7.28
CA VAL A 9 -55.21 3.22 6.33
C VAL A 9 -53.90 2.45 6.20
N ILE A 10 -53.70 1.82 5.05
CA ILE A 10 -52.44 1.13 4.70
C ILE A 10 -51.50 2.18 4.11
N VAL A 11 -50.46 2.54 4.86
CA VAL A 11 -49.38 3.41 4.37
C VAL A 11 -48.32 2.53 3.72
N SER A 12 -48.33 2.44 2.38
CA SER A 12 -47.27 1.78 1.62
C SER A 12 -46.02 2.66 1.61
N ALA A 13 -45.02 2.30 2.40
CA ALA A 13 -43.69 2.88 2.34
C ALA A 13 -42.95 2.29 1.11
N VAL A 14 -42.87 3.07 0.04
CA VAL A 14 -42.01 2.77 -1.12
C VAL A 14 -40.57 3.00 -0.69
N VAL A 15 -39.87 1.92 -0.32
CA VAL A 15 -38.42 1.93 -0.12
C VAL A 15 -37.78 2.02 -1.50
N MET A 16 -37.47 3.25 -1.94
CA MET A 16 -36.61 3.46 -3.09
C MET A 16 -35.21 2.96 -2.74
N PHE A 17 -34.91 1.71 -3.10
CA PHE A 17 -33.55 1.21 -3.21
C PHE A 17 -32.88 1.97 -4.37
N GLY A 18 -32.35 3.15 -4.06
CA GLY A 18 -31.40 3.83 -4.91
C GLY A 18 -30.22 2.90 -5.11
N CYS A 19 -30.05 2.42 -6.34
CA CYS A 19 -28.90 1.64 -6.76
C CYS A 19 -27.68 2.57 -6.68
N VAL A 20 -27.02 2.61 -5.52
CA VAL A 20 -25.74 3.28 -5.36
C VAL A 20 -24.76 2.44 -6.15
N SER A 21 -24.49 2.86 -7.39
CA SER A 21 -23.42 2.27 -8.19
C SER A 21 -22.14 2.44 -7.38
N PRO A 22 -21.41 1.37 -7.03
CA PRO A 22 -20.14 1.51 -6.34
C PRO A 22 -19.21 2.27 -7.28
N GLN A 23 -18.94 3.54 -6.96
CA GLN A 23 -17.82 4.23 -7.56
C GLN A 23 -16.58 3.44 -7.16
N SER A 24 -15.86 2.90 -8.14
CA SER A 24 -14.52 2.36 -7.91
C SER A 24 -13.66 3.52 -7.43
N VAL A 25 -13.50 3.66 -6.13
CA VAL A 25 -12.51 4.58 -5.57
C VAL A 25 -11.17 3.98 -5.94
N THR A 26 -10.54 4.52 -6.98
CA THR A 26 -9.16 4.18 -7.31
C THR A 26 -8.31 4.75 -6.18
N VAL A 27 -7.94 3.89 -5.22
CA VAL A 27 -7.09 4.27 -4.11
C VAL A 27 -5.69 4.42 -4.68
N SER A 28 -5.31 5.67 -4.93
CA SER A 28 -3.96 6.02 -5.35
C SER A 28 -2.97 5.60 -4.26
N GLY A 29 -2.11 4.62 -4.56
CA GLY A 29 -1.31 3.90 -3.58
C GLY A 29 0.15 4.34 -3.50
N THR A 30 0.76 4.14 -2.33
CA THR A 30 2.21 4.24 -2.12
C THR A 30 2.83 2.84 -2.23
N ALA A 31 3.90 2.70 -3.01
CA ALA A 31 4.73 1.50 -3.01
C ALA A 31 6.01 1.68 -2.21
N LEU A 32 6.42 0.63 -1.50
CA LEU A 32 7.76 0.48 -0.94
C LEU A 32 8.57 -0.43 -1.86
N LEU A 33 9.59 0.14 -2.50
CA LEU A 33 10.59 -0.61 -3.26
C LEU A 33 11.81 -0.88 -2.38
N ILE A 34 12.01 -2.13 -2.02
CA ILE A 34 12.99 -2.55 -1.02
C ILE A 34 13.96 -3.60 -1.59
N PRO A 35 15.17 -3.73 -1.05
CA PRO A 35 16.08 -4.80 -1.46
C PRO A 35 15.58 -6.14 -0.91
N ASN A 36 16.02 -7.23 -1.51
CA ASN A 36 15.83 -8.57 -0.95
C ASN A 36 16.73 -8.82 0.28
N ARG A 37 16.49 -8.08 1.36
CA ARG A 37 17.16 -8.21 2.67
C ARG A 37 16.11 -8.52 3.72
N TYR A 38 16.28 -9.62 4.44
CA TYR A 38 15.29 -10.14 5.39
C TYR A 38 14.72 -9.07 6.34
N THR A 39 15.58 -8.30 7.00
CA THR A 39 15.17 -7.27 7.98
C THR A 39 14.42 -6.10 7.35
N ILE A 40 14.73 -5.72 6.11
CA ILE A 40 14.00 -4.66 5.39
C ILE A 40 12.65 -5.19 4.89
N VAL A 41 12.59 -6.45 4.48
CA VAL A 41 11.33 -7.12 4.09
C VAL A 41 10.38 -7.23 5.28
N GLU A 42 10.88 -7.66 6.43
CA GLU A 42 10.12 -7.70 7.69
C GLU A 42 9.58 -6.32 8.07
N LEU A 43 10.43 -5.28 8.00
CA LEU A 43 10.00 -3.91 8.23
C LEU A 43 8.89 -3.47 7.28
N ALA A 44 9.03 -3.75 5.99
CA ALA A 44 8.03 -3.38 5.01
C ALA A 44 6.68 -4.06 5.28
N PHE A 45 6.69 -5.31 5.74
CA PHE A 45 5.46 -5.99 6.19
C PHE A 45 4.86 -5.33 7.43
N ASN A 46 5.67 -5.01 8.44
CA ASN A 46 5.18 -4.32 9.64
C ASN A 46 4.56 -2.96 9.28
N ILE A 47 5.16 -2.19 8.37
CA ILE A 47 4.57 -0.93 7.87
C ILE A 47 3.23 -1.19 7.19
N ARG A 48 3.13 -2.26 6.40
CA ARG A 48 1.91 -2.65 5.68
C ARG A 48 0.76 -3.06 6.60
N GLU A 49 1.06 -3.51 7.83
CA GLU A 49 0.02 -3.75 8.84
C GLU A 49 -0.66 -2.45 9.29
N PHE A 50 0.07 -1.33 9.29
CA PHE A 50 -0.45 -0.02 9.72
C PHE A 50 -0.93 0.87 8.56
N ARG A 51 -0.43 0.66 7.33
CA ARG A 51 -0.73 1.49 6.16
C ARG A 51 -0.94 0.62 4.91
N PRO A 52 -1.90 0.95 4.03
CA PRO A 52 -2.08 0.25 2.77
C PRO A 52 -0.97 0.65 1.79
N VAL A 53 0.17 -0.03 1.87
CA VAL A 53 1.30 0.13 0.96
C VAL A 53 1.48 -1.12 0.11
N GLU A 54 1.85 -0.92 -1.15
CA GLU A 54 2.27 -2.00 -2.03
C GLU A 54 3.73 -2.35 -1.78
N LEU A 55 4.07 -3.63 -1.78
CA LEU A 55 5.43 -4.08 -1.52
C LEU A 55 6.07 -4.60 -2.81
N LEU A 56 7.22 -4.01 -3.13
CA LEU A 56 8.05 -4.37 -4.26
C LEU A 56 9.43 -4.77 -3.75
N ILE A 57 9.88 -5.99 -4.01
CA ILE A 57 11.24 -6.43 -3.71
C ILE A 57 12.07 -6.44 -4.99
N PHE A 58 13.22 -5.78 -4.95
CA PHE A 58 14.24 -5.92 -5.98
C PHE A 58 15.36 -6.86 -5.53
N ASP A 59 15.60 -7.90 -6.31
CA ASP A 59 16.72 -8.82 -6.13
C ASP A 59 17.86 -8.40 -7.07
N SER A 60 18.85 -7.69 -6.53
CA SER A 60 19.99 -7.20 -7.31
C SER A 60 20.87 -8.31 -7.89
N ALA A 61 20.92 -9.48 -7.24
CA ALA A 61 21.73 -10.60 -7.71
C ALA A 61 21.15 -11.23 -8.99
N ARG A 62 19.83 -11.14 -9.17
CA ARG A 62 19.12 -11.75 -10.31
C ARG A 62 18.42 -10.73 -11.20
N THR A 63 18.49 -9.45 -10.86
CA THR A 63 17.79 -8.34 -11.53
C THR A 63 16.29 -8.60 -11.69
N ASN A 64 15.69 -9.29 -10.71
CA ASN A 64 14.27 -9.59 -10.71
C ASN A 64 13.52 -8.62 -9.79
N LEU A 65 12.29 -8.33 -10.15
CA LEU A 65 11.34 -7.63 -9.30
C LEU A 65 10.30 -8.61 -8.80
N TYR A 66 9.86 -8.43 -7.55
CA TYR A 66 8.78 -9.22 -6.97
C TYR A 66 7.73 -8.28 -6.42
N VAL A 67 6.46 -8.58 -6.66
CA VAL A 67 5.34 -7.82 -6.10
C VAL A 67 4.59 -8.71 -5.13
N TRP A 68 4.24 -8.16 -3.97
CA TRP A 68 3.42 -8.89 -3.01
C TRP A 68 1.97 -8.92 -3.47
N ASN A 69 1.45 -10.10 -3.81
CA ASN A 69 0.03 -10.26 -4.08
C ASN A 69 -0.73 -10.42 -2.77
N THR A 70 -1.56 -9.41 -2.44
CA THR A 70 -2.36 -9.39 -1.22
C THR A 70 -3.39 -10.52 -1.15
N GLN A 71 -4.03 -10.84 -2.28
CA GLN A 71 -5.12 -11.83 -2.36
C GLN A 71 -4.59 -13.25 -2.16
N GLU A 72 -3.51 -13.59 -2.87
CA GLU A 72 -2.89 -14.92 -2.85
C GLU A 72 -1.87 -15.08 -1.73
N ARG A 73 -1.51 -13.99 -1.03
CA ARG A 73 -0.50 -13.95 0.03
C ARG A 73 0.84 -14.54 -0.41
N LYS A 74 1.30 -14.18 -1.61
CA LYS A 74 2.57 -14.67 -2.17
C LYS A 74 3.30 -13.61 -2.99
N TRP A 75 4.61 -13.77 -3.09
CA TRP A 75 5.44 -12.99 -4.01
C TRP A 75 5.24 -13.46 -5.44
N LEU A 76 4.84 -12.54 -6.33
CA LEU A 76 4.79 -12.76 -7.75
C LEU A 76 6.07 -12.21 -8.38
N LYS A 77 6.80 -13.07 -9.10
CA LYS A 77 7.95 -12.64 -9.88
C LYS A 77 7.48 -11.84 -11.10
N THR A 78 8.09 -10.69 -11.33
CA THR A 78 7.83 -9.81 -12.47
C THR A 78 9.12 -9.13 -12.94
N THR A 79 9.02 -8.31 -13.98
CA THR A 79 10.07 -7.39 -14.43
C THR A 79 9.66 -5.96 -14.13
N ALA A 80 10.60 -5.01 -14.22
CA ALA A 80 10.27 -3.60 -14.01
C ALA A 80 9.36 -3.07 -15.14
N GLU A 81 9.47 -3.64 -16.33
CA GLU A 81 8.67 -3.33 -17.50
C GLU A 81 7.22 -3.89 -17.35
N ASP A 82 7.10 -5.10 -16.81
CA ASP A 82 5.83 -5.82 -16.68
C ASP A 82 5.01 -5.41 -15.45
N ILE A 83 5.57 -4.60 -14.53
CA ILE A 83 4.81 -4.15 -13.36
C ILE A 83 3.51 -3.43 -13.74
N ASN A 84 3.51 -2.80 -14.92
CA ASN A 84 2.38 -2.07 -15.47
C ASN A 84 1.20 -2.96 -15.85
N LEU A 85 1.45 -4.27 -15.97
CA LEU A 85 0.43 -5.27 -16.28
C LEU A 85 -0.30 -5.77 -15.03
N ILE A 86 0.13 -5.35 -13.83
CA ILE A 86 -0.56 -5.66 -12.57
C ILE A 86 -1.77 -4.70 -12.48
N PRO A 87 -3.00 -5.15 -12.79
CA PRO A 87 -4.13 -4.25 -13.06
C PRO A 87 -4.65 -3.51 -11.83
N GLU A 88 -4.18 -3.93 -10.64
CA GLU A 88 -4.76 -3.57 -9.35
C GLU A 88 -4.05 -2.40 -8.67
N VAL A 89 -2.99 -1.84 -9.28
CA VAL A 89 -2.13 -0.88 -8.61
C VAL A 89 -1.90 0.39 -9.43
N GLU A 90 -2.67 1.44 -9.15
CA GLU A 90 -2.32 2.81 -9.53
C GLU A 90 -1.43 3.44 -8.43
N LEU A 91 -0.13 3.46 -8.67
CA LEU A 91 0.83 4.15 -7.80
C LEU A 91 0.84 5.65 -8.07
N ASN A 92 0.86 6.47 -7.02
CA ASN A 92 1.26 7.88 -7.12
C ASN A 92 2.65 8.14 -6.53
N LYS A 93 3.14 7.21 -5.70
CA LYS A 93 4.38 7.37 -4.97
C LYS A 93 5.12 6.06 -4.84
N ILE A 94 6.43 6.09 -5.06
CA ILE A 94 7.35 5.00 -4.79
C ILE A 94 8.40 5.51 -3.79
N ILE A 95 8.49 4.87 -2.64
CA ILE A 95 9.56 5.08 -1.67
C ILE A 95 10.57 3.96 -1.84
N VAL A 96 11.77 4.30 -2.27
CA VAL A 96 12.88 3.37 -2.49
C VAL A 96 13.73 3.32 -1.23
N ILE A 97 13.89 2.13 -0.65
CA ILE A 97 14.68 1.93 0.57
C ILE A 97 16.03 1.33 0.21
N GLY A 98 17.10 2.04 0.53
CA GLY A 98 18.48 1.58 0.36
C GLY A 98 19.24 2.26 -0.79
N PRO A 99 20.55 1.96 -0.88
CA PRO A 99 21.46 2.62 -1.80
C PRO A 99 21.29 2.17 -3.24
N GLU A 100 21.80 3.02 -4.15
CA GLU A 100 21.72 2.79 -5.59
C GLU A 100 22.37 1.47 -6.02
N ARG A 101 23.44 1.05 -5.33
CA ARG A 101 24.09 -0.25 -5.59
C ARG A 101 23.17 -1.46 -5.38
N ASP A 102 22.20 -1.34 -4.48
CA ASP A 102 21.28 -2.44 -4.13
C ASP A 102 19.97 -2.32 -4.92
N ILE A 103 19.55 -1.11 -5.26
CA ILE A 103 18.41 -0.84 -6.13
C ILE A 103 18.83 0.22 -7.15
N PRO A 104 19.29 -0.17 -8.35
CA PRO A 104 19.77 0.77 -9.36
C PRO A 104 18.70 1.75 -9.80
N ASN A 105 19.10 2.99 -10.12
CA ASN A 105 18.17 3.99 -10.64
C ASN A 105 17.54 3.57 -11.98
N THR A 106 18.18 2.68 -12.75
CA THR A 106 17.58 2.07 -13.94
C THR A 106 16.30 1.31 -13.62
N CYS A 107 16.30 0.48 -12.57
CA CYS A 107 15.10 -0.20 -12.10
C CYS A 107 14.02 0.80 -11.66
N VAL A 108 14.40 1.80 -10.86
CA VAL A 108 13.47 2.83 -10.36
C VAL A 108 12.84 3.62 -11.52
N ASN A 109 13.63 3.97 -12.54
CA ASN A 109 13.17 4.71 -13.71
C ASN A 109 12.19 3.87 -14.56
N SER A 110 12.40 2.55 -14.69
CA SER A 110 11.43 1.66 -15.37
C SER A 110 10.07 1.62 -14.67
N LEU A 111 10.04 1.83 -13.34
CA LEU A 111 8.80 1.87 -12.55
C LEU A 111 8.10 3.24 -12.56
N LYS A 112 8.83 4.30 -12.92
CA LYS A 112 8.35 5.69 -12.82
C LYS A 112 7.49 6.07 -14.01
N LYS A 113 6.16 6.06 -13.82
CA LYS A 113 5.20 6.63 -14.77
C LYS A 113 5.10 8.16 -14.64
N PRO A 114 4.59 8.87 -15.67
CA PRO A 114 4.20 10.27 -15.54
C PRO A 114 3.26 10.47 -14.34
N GLY A 115 3.56 11.45 -13.48
CA GLY A 115 2.78 11.74 -12.27
C GLY A 115 3.18 10.92 -11.02
N VAL A 116 4.01 9.88 -11.16
CA VAL A 116 4.52 9.11 -10.02
C VAL A 116 5.71 9.81 -9.38
N GLN A 117 5.57 10.15 -8.10
CA GLN A 117 6.64 10.67 -7.27
C GLN A 117 7.55 9.52 -6.82
N VAL A 118 8.87 9.76 -6.87
CA VAL A 118 9.86 8.79 -6.44
C VAL A 118 10.74 9.46 -5.41
N GLU A 119 10.85 8.86 -4.23
CA GLU A 119 11.71 9.32 -3.16
C GLU A 119 12.59 8.17 -2.70
N ARG A 120 13.87 8.44 -2.43
CA ARG A 120 14.83 7.43 -1.98
C ARG A 120 15.30 7.73 -0.56
N ILE A 121 15.24 6.72 0.30
CA ILE A 121 15.86 6.69 1.62
C ILE A 121 17.18 5.93 1.46
N ASP A 122 18.28 6.67 1.25
CA ASP A 122 19.61 6.11 0.94
C ASP A 122 20.35 5.63 2.20
N SER A 123 19.70 4.76 2.99
CA SER A 123 20.28 4.22 4.23
C SER A 123 19.61 2.90 4.63
N TYR A 124 20.35 2.08 5.38
CA TYR A 124 19.82 0.94 6.14
C TYR A 124 19.93 1.14 7.65
N ASP A 125 20.48 2.26 8.09
CA ASP A 125 20.44 2.64 9.49
C ASP A 125 18.98 2.85 9.91
N PHE A 126 18.50 2.03 10.85
CA PHE A 126 17.09 2.03 11.21
C PHE A 126 16.65 3.39 11.77
N LYS A 127 17.50 4.10 12.52
CA LYS A 127 17.16 5.43 13.05
C LYS A 127 16.90 6.43 11.92
N THR A 128 17.80 6.51 10.93
CA THR A 128 17.57 7.34 9.74
C THR A 128 16.32 6.89 8.99
N LEU A 129 16.19 5.59 8.76
CA LEU A 129 15.13 5.02 7.96
C LEU A 129 13.75 5.26 8.58
N PHE A 130 13.59 5.07 9.88
CA PHE A 130 12.34 5.36 10.59
C PHE A 130 12.01 6.84 10.64
N ASN A 131 13.01 7.71 10.80
CA ASN A 131 12.79 9.16 10.74
C ASN A 131 12.25 9.60 9.37
N GLU A 132 12.82 9.08 8.28
CA GLU A 132 12.34 9.37 6.92
C GLU A 132 10.97 8.75 6.66
N LEU A 133 10.75 7.48 7.01
CA LEU A 133 9.44 6.85 6.88
C LEU A 133 8.35 7.58 7.68
N ASN A 134 8.65 8.08 8.87
CA ASN A 134 7.72 8.87 9.66
C ASN A 134 7.35 10.19 8.98
N ARG A 135 8.25 10.81 8.21
CA ARG A 135 7.91 12.00 7.42
C ARG A 135 6.82 11.70 6.39
N HIS A 136 6.79 10.48 5.85
CA HIS A 136 5.79 10.02 4.87
C HIS A 136 4.51 9.49 5.51
N PHE A 137 4.64 8.62 6.51
CA PHE A 137 3.51 7.85 7.06
C PHE A 137 2.90 8.45 8.33
N LYS A 138 3.56 9.45 8.93
CA LYS A 138 3.13 10.16 10.15
C LYS A 138 2.72 9.16 11.23
N PHE A 139 3.69 8.36 11.69
CA PHE A 139 3.42 7.33 12.69
C PHE A 139 2.91 7.97 13.99
N SER A 140 1.90 7.35 14.59
CA SER A 140 1.42 7.68 15.93
C SER A 140 2.45 7.26 16.99
N LEU A 141 2.28 7.73 18.22
CA LEU A 141 3.18 7.39 19.32
C LEU A 141 3.23 5.87 19.57
N SER A 142 2.09 5.18 19.55
CA SER A 142 2.03 3.73 19.74
C SER A 142 2.68 2.94 18.60
N GLU A 143 2.57 3.42 17.36
CA GLU A 143 3.28 2.83 16.22
C GLU A 143 4.79 3.00 16.39
N TRP A 144 5.23 4.18 16.81
CA TRP A 144 6.63 4.45 17.14
C TRP A 144 7.17 3.55 18.25
N GLU A 145 6.44 3.38 19.34
CA GLU A 145 6.82 2.48 20.45
C GLU A 145 6.95 1.03 19.99
N PHE A 146 6.02 0.56 19.15
CA PHE A 146 6.09 -0.77 18.54
C PHE A 146 7.37 -0.93 17.71
N PHE A 147 7.68 0.02 16.83
CA PHE A 147 8.88 -0.03 16.01
C PHE A 147 10.17 0.08 16.83
N ALA A 148 10.22 0.98 17.81
CA ALA A 148 11.39 1.15 18.66
C ALA A 148 11.71 -0.12 19.46
N LYS A 149 10.67 -0.79 19.97
CA LYS A 149 10.83 -2.07 20.64
C LYS A 149 11.27 -3.19 19.70
N THR A 150 10.70 -3.26 18.50
CA THR A 150 10.95 -4.34 17.54
C THR A 150 12.35 -4.25 16.90
N TYR A 151 12.85 -3.04 16.68
CA TYR A 151 14.09 -2.77 15.94
C TYR A 151 15.20 -2.16 16.80
N GLU A 152 15.06 -2.17 18.13
CA GLU A 152 16.05 -1.69 19.11
C GLU A 152 16.53 -0.23 18.85
N LEU A 153 15.59 0.68 18.60
CA LEU A 153 15.86 2.11 18.30
C LEU A 153 16.10 2.98 19.53
#